data_AF-A0AAN0MEV1-F1
#
_entry.id   AF-A0AAN0MEV1-F1
#
_cell.length_a   1.000
_cell.length_b   1.000
_cell.length_c   1.000
_cell.angle_alpha   90.00
_cell.angle_beta   90.00
_cell.angle_gamma   90.00
#
_symmetry.space_group_name_H-M   'P 1'
#
loop_
_entity.id
_entity.type
_entity.pdbx_description
1 polymer ?
#
loop_
_entity_poly.entity_id
_entity_poly.type
_entity_poly.pdbx_seq_one_letter_code
_entity_poly.pdbx_strand_id
1 'polypeptide(L)' 'MSGTAFDPKMLEALVCPLTQETLRYDAEKQELVSKAGKVAFPIRNGIPVMLVDEARPLET' A
#
# COMPACT_ATOMS: atom_id res chain seq x y z
N MET A 1 -13.35 11.02 -20.72
CA MET A 1 -13.82 11.42 -19.37
C MET A 1 -13.91 10.17 -18.51
N SER A 2 -13.52 10.32 -17.25
CA SER A 2 -13.78 9.43 -16.11
C SER A 2 -12.75 8.33 -15.83
N GLY A 3 -11.91 8.60 -14.83
CA GLY A 3 -11.42 7.62 -13.89
C GLY A 3 -9.98 7.15 -14.09
N THR A 4 -9.03 7.83 -13.44
CA THR A 4 -7.82 7.21 -12.89
C THR A 4 -8.22 6.19 -11.80
N ALA A 5 -9.02 5.19 -12.16
CA ALA A 5 -9.27 4.04 -11.32
C ALA A 5 -7.99 3.19 -11.40
N PHE A 6 -7.24 3.15 -10.30
CA PHE A 6 -6.04 2.34 -10.18
C PHE A 6 -6.35 0.90 -10.62
N ASP A 7 -5.70 0.44 -11.68
CA ASP A 7 -5.88 -0.90 -12.21
C ASP A 7 -5.34 -1.90 -11.17
N PRO A 8 -6.15 -2.83 -10.62
CA PRO A 8 -5.73 -3.74 -9.55
C PRO A 8 -4.48 -4.55 -9.92
N LYS A 9 -4.32 -4.88 -11.21
CA LYS A 9 -3.15 -5.60 -11.73
C LYS A 9 -1.86 -4.77 -11.69
N MET A 10 -1.96 -3.44 -11.67
CA MET A 10 -0.81 -2.54 -11.55
C MET A 10 -0.36 -2.43 -10.07
N LEU A 11 -1.30 -2.55 -9.13
CA LEU A 11 -1.02 -2.63 -7.70
C LEU A 11 -0.34 -3.95 -7.30
N GLU A 12 -0.55 -5.04 -8.05
CA GLU A 12 0.11 -6.34 -7.83
C GLU A 12 1.64 -6.32 -8.07
N ALA A 13 2.16 -5.33 -8.80
CA ALA A 13 3.60 -5.14 -9.00
C ALA A 13 4.28 -4.35 -7.87
N LEU A 14 3.51 -3.75 -6.94
CA LEU A 14 4.06 -2.97 -5.85
C LEU A 14 4.56 -3.90 -4.75
N VAL A 15 5.88 -3.92 -4.61
CA VAL A 15 6.58 -4.61 -3.54
C VAL A 15 6.88 -3.67 -2.38
N CYS A 16 6.91 -4.22 -1.18
CA CYS A 16 7.30 -3.52 0.02
C CYS A 16 8.76 -3.07 -0.08
N PRO A 17 9.10 -1.80 0.18
CA PRO A 17 10.49 -1.32 0.13
C PRO A 17 11.40 -1.97 1.18
N LEU A 18 10.83 -2.56 2.24
CA LEU A 18 11.58 -3.19 3.32
C LEU A 18 11.80 -4.69 3.11
N THR A 19 10.78 -5.40 2.65
CA THR A 19 10.78 -6.87 2.57
C THR A 19 10.84 -7.40 1.15
N GLN A 20 10.67 -6.54 0.14
CA GLN A 20 10.57 -6.89 -1.28
C GLN A 20 9.42 -7.87 -1.60
N GLU A 21 8.48 -8.06 -0.68
CA GLU A 21 7.30 -8.89 -0.87
C GLU A 21 6.10 -8.07 -1.38
N THR A 22 5.11 -8.75 -1.94
CA THR A 22 3.90 -8.11 -2.46
C THR A 22 3.11 -7.38 -1.37
N LEU A 23 2.63 -6.19 -1.71
CA LEU A 23 1.74 -5.42 -0.85
C LEU A 23 0.28 -5.79 -1.14
N ARG A 24 -0.53 -5.87 -0.08
CA ARG A 24 -1.98 -6.05 -0.21
C ARG A 24 -2.67 -4.70 -0.12
N TYR A 25 -3.42 -4.33 -1.15
CA TYR A 25 -4.28 -3.16 -1.08
C TYR A 25 -5.48 -3.42 -0.17
N ASP A 26 -5.67 -2.52 0.79
CA ASP A 26 -6.84 -2.43 1.67
C ASP A 26 -7.71 -1.26 1.20
N ALA A 27 -8.81 -1.58 0.52
CA ALA A 27 -9.73 -0.59 -0.01
C ALA A 27 -10.56 0.11 1.07
N GLU A 28 -10.78 -0.52 2.23
CA GLU A 28 -11.55 0.09 3.32
C GLU A 28 -10.76 1.21 3.98
N LYS A 29 -9.46 1.00 4.16
CA LYS A 29 -8.56 1.98 4.79
C LYS A 29 -7.80 2.87 3.81
N GLN A 30 -7.85 2.55 2.51
CA GLN A 30 -7.02 3.18 1.48
C GLN A 30 -5.52 3.07 1.85
N GLU A 31 -5.05 1.86 2.14
CA GLU A 31 -3.67 1.57 2.55
C GLU A 31 -3.09 0.38 1.76
N LEU A 32 -1.76 0.32 1.65
CA LEU A 32 -1.02 -0.84 1.17
C LEU A 32 -0.40 -1.57 2.37
N VAL A 33 -0.90 -2.77 2.66
CA VAL A 33 -0.50 -3.58 3.80
C VAL A 33 0.65 -4.53 3.45
N SER A 34 1.74 -4.44 4.21
CA SER A 34 2.81 -5.44 4.22
C SER A 34 2.64 -6.38 5.43
N LYS A 35 2.33 -7.65 5.17
CA LYS A 35 2.20 -8.66 6.23
C LYS A 35 3.55 -9.01 6.86
N ALA A 36 4.59 -9.21 6.05
CA ALA A 36 5.93 -9.52 6.56
C ALA A 36 6.57 -8.33 7.28
N GLY A 37 6.36 -7.12 6.76
CA GLY A 37 6.85 -5.89 7.40
C GLY A 37 6.04 -5.47 8.63
N LYS A 38 4.86 -6.07 8.86
CA LYS A 38 3.89 -5.66 9.89
C LYS A 38 3.61 -4.15 9.89
N VAL A 39 3.53 -3.58 8.69
CA VAL A 39 3.28 -2.15 8.47
C VAL A 39 2.28 -1.95 7.35
N ALA A 40 1.60 -0.80 7.37
CA ALA A 40 0.69 -0.37 6.33
C ALA A 40 1.09 1.03 5.83
N PHE A 41 1.23 1.17 4.51
CA PHE A 41 1.55 2.43 3.85
C PHE A 41 0.26 3.14 3.43
N PRO A 42 0.02 4.38 3.88
CA PRO A 42 -1.23 5.08 3.56
C PRO A 42 -1.26 5.56 2.10
N ILE A 43 -2.45 5.62 1.51
CA ILE A 43 -2.67 6.24 0.20
C ILE A 43 -3.34 7.61 0.43
N ARG A 44 -2.67 8.68 0.02
CA ARG A 44 -3.15 10.06 0.16
C ARG A 44 -3.40 10.66 -1.22
N ASN A 45 -4.62 11.13 -1.47
CA ASN A 45 -5.04 11.66 -2.77
C ASN A 45 -4.80 10.68 -3.94
N GLY A 46 -4.94 9.37 -3.68
CA GLY A 46 -4.64 8.32 -4.65
C GLY A 46 -3.15 8.01 -4.82
N ILE A 47 -2.24 8.69 -4.13
CA ILE A 47 -0.79 8.42 -4.21
C ILE A 47 -0.35 7.57 -3.00
N PRO A 48 0.22 6.37 -3.21
CA PRO A 48 0.80 5.59 -2.12
C PRO A 48 2.00 6.27 -1.50
N VAL A 49 1.98 6.47 -0.18
CA VAL A 49 3.11 7.01 0.58
C VAL A 49 3.99 5.85 1.04
N MET A 50 4.96 5.46 0.21
CA MET A 50 5.92 4.39 0.51
C MET A 50 7.12 4.87 1.35
N LEU A 51 6.85 5.65 2.39
CA LEU A 51 7.85 6.11 3.35
C LEU A 51 7.71 5.28 4.63
N VAL A 52 8.83 4.75 5.13
CA VAL A 52 8.85 3.89 6.32
C VAL A 52 8.40 4.65 7.57
N ASP A 53 8.78 5.92 7.69
CA ASP A 53 8.41 6.78 8.82
C ASP A 53 6.91 7.13 8.86
N GLU A 54 6.25 7.12 7.70
CA GLU A 54 4.81 7.35 7.58
C GLU A 54 4.01 6.04 7.60
N ALA A 55 4.70 4.89 7.60
CA ALA A 55 4.06 3.59 7.60
C ALA A 55 3.46 3.34 8.99
N ARG A 56 2.17 3.02 9.02
CA ARG A 56 1.47 2.69 10.26
C ARG A 56 1.83 1.27 10.69
N PRO A 57 2.34 1.04 11.90
CA PRO A 57 2.56 -0.31 12.39
C PRO A 57 1.21 -1.05 12.50
N LEU A 58 1.22 -2.31 12.09
CA LEU A 58 0.12 -3.23 12.30
C LEU A 58 0.32 -3.89 13.66
N GLU A 59 -0.38 -3.36 14.65
CA GLU A 59 -0.55 -4.06 15.92
C GLU A 59 -1.29 -5.37 15.62
N THR A 60 -0.66 -6.48 15.98
CA THR A 60 -1.23 -7.83 15.91
C THR A 60 -2.11 -8.07 17.11
#